data_AF-A0A946E9Q0-F1
#
_entry.id   AF-A0A946E9Q0-F1
#
_cell.length_a   1.000
_cell.length_b   1.000
_cell.length_c   1.000
_cell.angle_alpha   90.00
_cell.angle_beta   90.00
_cell.angle_gamma   90.00
#
_symmetry.space_group_name_H-M   'P 1'
#
loop_
_entity.id
_entity.type
_entity.pdbx_description
1 polymer ?
#
loop_
_entity_poly.entity_id
_entity_poly.type
_entity_poly.pdbx_seq_one_letter_code
_entity_poly.pdbx_strand_id
1 'polypeptide(L)'
;DEEAMFSLAKRHGKVIIVTEESCECSFGLSLSGRIQKNCFEYLDAPIQLVGSIDTPAIPLNSILEETLLPNASKVSNAIEKLLGY
;
A
#
# COMPACT_ATOMS: atom_id res chain seq x y z
N ASP A 1 -6.44 -11.27 13.35
CA ASP A 1 -6.46 -10.06 12.49
C ASP A 1 -6.82 -10.33 11.03
N GLU A 2 -6.43 -11.46 10.44
CA GLU A 2 -6.79 -11.77 9.04
C GLU A 2 -8.31 -11.74 8.77
N GLU A 3 -9.12 -12.30 9.66
CA GLU A 3 -10.58 -12.23 9.54
C GLU A 3 -11.11 -10.79 9.51
N ALA A 4 -10.58 -9.92 10.39
CA ALA A 4 -10.96 -8.51 10.43
C ALA A 4 -10.57 -7.80 9.12
N MET A 5 -9.34 -8.01 8.66
CA MET A 5 -8.84 -7.48 7.39
C MET A 5 -9.69 -7.93 6.19
N PHE A 6 -10.01 -9.22 6.09
CA PHE A 6 -10.85 -9.74 5.01
C PHE A 6 -12.29 -9.22 5.12
N SER A 7 -12.84 -9.10 6.31
CA SER A 7 -14.19 -8.55 6.50
C SER A 7 -14.30 -7.09 6.03
N LEU A 8 -13.26 -6.28 6.29
CA LEU A 8 -13.20 -4.90 5.85
C LEU A 8 -12.94 -4.79 4.34
N ALA A 9 -12.03 -5.61 3.80
CA ALA A 9 -11.78 -5.67 2.36
C ALA A 9 -13.05 -6.02 1.58
N LYS A 10 -13.82 -7.01 2.05
CA LYS A 10 -15.11 -7.39 1.45
C LYS A 10 -16.20 -6.33 1.59
N ARG A 11 -16.15 -5.52 2.65
CA ARG A 11 -17.12 -4.44 2.89
C ARG A 11 -16.85 -3.22 2.01
N HIS A 12 -15.58 -2.86 1.84
CA HIS A 12 -15.19 -1.59 1.22
C HIS A 12 -14.77 -1.74 -0.24
N GLY A 13 -14.35 -2.92 -0.69
CA GLY A 13 -13.97 -3.21 -2.08
C GLY A 13 -12.68 -2.54 -2.58
N LYS A 14 -12.18 -1.52 -1.88
CA LYS A 14 -10.94 -0.79 -2.19
C LYS A 14 -10.03 -0.80 -0.98
N VAL A 15 -8.79 -1.23 -1.17
CA VAL A 15 -7.80 -1.40 -0.09
C VAL A 15 -6.48 -0.72 -0.47
N ILE A 16 -5.91 -0.01 0.50
CA ILE A 16 -4.57 0.57 0.43
C ILE A 16 -3.75 0.09 1.62
N ILE A 17 -2.52 -0.33 1.35
CA ILE A 17 -1.53 -0.70 2.36
C ILE A 17 -0.47 0.40 2.39
N VAL A 18 -0.13 0.90 3.58
CA VAL A 18 0.89 1.93 3.77
C VAL A 18 1.97 1.38 4.68
N THR A 19 3.24 1.51 4.27
CA THR A 19 4.40 1.02 5.02
C THR A 19 5.59 1.95 4.83
N GLU A 20 6.49 2.05 5.81
CA GLU A 20 7.78 2.75 5.65
C GLU A 20 8.84 1.88 4.96
N GLU A 21 8.58 0.58 4.81
CA GLU A 21 9.46 -0.32 4.07
C GLU A 21 9.41 -0.05 2.56
N SER A 22 10.45 -0.51 1.86
CA SER A 22 10.43 -0.68 0.40
C SER A 22 9.20 -1.44 -0.07
N CYS A 23 8.71 -1.15 -1.28
CA CYS A 23 7.53 -1.84 -1.83
C CYS A 23 7.86 -3.28 -2.25
N GLU A 24 8.96 -3.46 -2.97
CA GLU A 24 9.34 -4.76 -3.52
C GLU A 24 9.88 -5.69 -2.44
N CYS A 25 9.63 -6.99 -2.59
CA CYS A 25 10.05 -8.03 -1.65
C CYS A 25 9.63 -7.78 -0.18
N SER A 26 8.56 -7.02 0.04
CA SER A 26 8.15 -6.53 1.36
C SER A 26 7.02 -7.33 2.00
N PHE A 27 6.82 -7.11 3.30
CA PHE A 27 5.65 -7.64 4.00
C PHE A 27 4.35 -7.11 3.39
N GLY A 28 4.31 -5.82 3.02
CA GLY A 28 3.15 -5.17 2.41
C GLY A 28 2.72 -5.83 1.10
N LEU A 29 3.68 -6.22 0.25
CA LEU A 29 3.39 -6.94 -0.99
C LEU A 29 2.82 -8.35 -0.71
N SER A 30 3.37 -9.06 0.28
CA SER A 30 2.85 -10.36 0.70
C SER A 30 1.42 -10.27 1.25
N LEU A 31 1.11 -9.19 1.99
CA LEU A 31 -0.21 -8.93 2.55
C LEU A 31 -1.23 -8.62 1.44
N SER A 32 -0.84 -7.80 0.46
CA SER A 32 -1.63 -7.55 -0.75
C SER A 32 -1.99 -8.86 -1.45
N GLY A 33 -1.01 -9.75 -1.65
CA GLY A 33 -1.26 -11.08 -2.24
C GLY A 33 -2.24 -11.94 -1.43
N ARG A 34 -2.17 -11.90 -0.09
CA ARG A 34 -3.13 -12.62 0.78
C ARG A 34 -4.54 -12.07 0.64
N ILE A 35 -4.72 -10.75 0.67
CA ILE A 35 -6.04 -10.13 0.51
C ILE A 35 -6.57 -10.44 -0.89
N GLN A 36 -5.74 -10.27 -1.92
CA GLN A 36 -6.11 -10.53 -3.31
C GLN A 36 -6.59 -11.98 -3.49
N LYS A 37 -5.86 -12.96 -2.96
CA LYS A 37 -6.21 -14.38 -3.07
C LYS A 37 -7.54 -14.73 -2.39
N ASN A 38 -7.83 -14.12 -1.24
CA ASN A 38 -9.01 -14.48 -0.43
C ASN A 38 -10.23 -13.60 -0.68
N CYS A 39 -10.06 -12.44 -1.33
CA CYS A 39 -11.11 -11.44 -1.50
C CYS A 39 -11.27 -10.95 -2.96
N PHE A 40 -10.65 -11.61 -3.95
CA PHE A 40 -10.67 -11.19 -5.37
C PHE A 40 -12.06 -10.76 -5.87
N GLU A 41 -13.08 -11.57 -5.62
CA GLU A 41 -14.46 -11.33 -6.10
C GLU A 41 -15.15 -10.12 -5.45
N TYR A 42 -14.57 -9.58 -4.38
CA TYR A 42 -15.13 -8.45 -3.63
C TYR A 42 -14.35 -7.15 -3.85
N LEU A 43 -13.28 -7.18 -4.65
CA LEU A 43 -12.42 -6.01 -4.87
C LEU A 43 -12.85 -5.28 -6.15
N ASP A 44 -13.15 -3.99 -6.00
CA ASP A 44 -13.56 -3.09 -7.09
C ASP A 44 -12.35 -2.47 -7.82
N ALA A 45 -11.18 -2.51 -7.19
CA ALA A 45 -9.95 -1.93 -7.70
C ALA A 45 -8.72 -2.74 -7.24
N PRO A 46 -7.59 -2.65 -7.98
CA PRO A 46 -6.35 -3.29 -7.55
C PRO A 46 -5.88 -2.72 -6.21
N ILE A 47 -5.47 -3.61 -5.30
CA ILE A 47 -4.93 -3.23 -3.99
C ILE A 47 -3.70 -2.34 -4.21
N GLN A 48 -3.71 -1.15 -3.62
CA GLN A 48 -2.60 -0.22 -3.70
C GLN A 48 -1.61 -0.45 -2.55
N LEU A 49 -0.31 -0.34 -2.85
CA LEU A 49 0.76 -0.36 -1.86
C LEU A 49 1.53 0.97 -1.95
N VAL A 50 1.56 1.72 -0.85
CA VAL A 50 2.34 2.95 -0.71
C VAL A 50 3.46 2.66 0.28
N GLY A 51 4.66 2.48 -0.26
CA GLY A 51 5.88 2.24 0.50
C GLY A 51 6.94 3.30 0.26
N SER A 52 8.12 3.07 0.82
CA SER A 52 9.34 3.78 0.45
C SER A 52 9.80 3.40 -0.96
N ILE A 53 10.48 4.34 -1.61
CA ILE A 53 11.09 4.10 -2.93
C ILE A 53 12.26 3.11 -2.77
N ASP A 54 12.30 2.10 -3.64
CA ASP A 54 13.37 1.12 -3.65
C ASP A 54 14.71 1.76 -3.99
N THR A 55 15.61 1.76 -3.01
CA THR A 55 16.96 2.33 -3.13
C THR A 55 17.97 1.43 -2.39
N PRO A 56 19.24 1.40 -2.82
CA PRO A 56 20.26 0.56 -2.17
C PRO A 56 20.55 0.94 -0.71
N ALA A 57 20.34 2.20 -0.35
CA ALA A 57 20.56 2.73 0.99
C ALA A 57 19.69 3.98 1.22
N ILE A 58 19.30 4.20 2.48
CA ILE A 58 18.56 5.40 2.88
C ILE A 58 19.49 6.62 2.74
N PRO A 59 19.10 7.66 1.98
CA PRO A 59 19.88 8.88 1.86
C PRO A 59 19.99 9.60 3.21
N LEU A 60 21.19 10.07 3.56
CA LEU A 60 21.40 10.89 4.77
C LEU A 60 21.07 12.37 4.56
N ASN A 61 20.75 12.76 3.32
CA ASN A 61 20.25 14.10 3.02
C ASN A 61 18.75 14.14 3.30
N SER A 62 18.31 15.08 4.15
CA SER A 62 16.92 15.18 4.61
C SER A 62 15.90 15.32 3.48
N ILE A 63 16.23 16.06 2.42
CA ILE A 63 15.33 16.25 1.26
C ILE A 63 15.18 14.92 0.50
N LEU A 64 16.28 14.18 0.35
CA LEU A 64 16.26 12.88 -0.31
C LEU A 64 15.57 11.80 0.54
N GLU A 65 15.73 11.85 1.87
CA GLU A 65 15.02 10.97 2.81
C GLU A 65 13.51 11.20 2.77
N GLU A 66 13.06 12.46 2.81
CA GLU A 66 11.63 12.81 2.67
C GLU A 66 11.06 12.36 1.31
N THR A 67 11.88 12.45 0.26
CA THR A 67 11.52 11.97 -1.07
C THR A 67 11.46 10.45 -1.15
N LEU A 68 12.22 9.74 -0.32
CA LEU A 68 12.18 8.27 -0.24
C LEU A 68 10.95 7.80 0.54
N LEU A 69 10.73 8.33 1.75
CA LEU A 69 9.72 7.86 2.69
C LEU A 69 8.29 8.17 2.24
N PRO A 70 7.29 7.33 2.59
CA PRO A 70 5.89 7.69 2.40
C PRO A 70 5.55 8.97 3.19
N ASN A 71 4.67 9.80 2.64
CA ASN A 71 4.20 11.01 3.31
C ASN A 71 2.73 11.28 2.97
N ALA A 72 2.12 12.24 3.68
CA ALA A 72 0.70 12.55 3.53
C ALA A 72 0.30 12.88 2.09
N SER A 73 1.13 13.61 1.35
CA SER A 73 0.87 13.95 -0.05
C SER A 73 0.88 12.71 -0.95
N LYS A 74 1.88 11.83 -0.80
CA LYS A 74 1.95 10.56 -1.54
C LYS A 74 0.74 9.65 -1.26
N VAL A 75 0.34 9.56 0.01
CA VAL A 75 -0.83 8.75 0.42
C VAL A 75 -2.12 9.36 -0.12
N SER A 76 -2.31 10.68 -0.05
CA SER A 76 -3.49 11.37 -0.59
C SER A 76 -3.64 11.11 -2.09
N ASN A 77 -2.56 11.25 -2.85
CA ASN A 77 -2.56 10.98 -4.30
C ASN A 77 -2.92 9.51 -4.61
N ALA A 78 -2.45 8.57 -3.80
CA ALA A 78 -2.78 7.14 -3.98
C ALA A 78 -4.27 6.86 -3.65
N ILE A 79 -4.82 7.51 -2.62
CA ILE A 79 -6.25 7.43 -2.28
C ILE A 79 -7.11 7.99 -3.42
N GLU A 80 -6.78 9.17 -3.94
CA GLU A 80 -7.51 9.79 -5.06
C GLU A 80 -7.54 8.88 -6.29
N LYS A 81 -6.39 8.28 -6.65
CA LYS A 81 -6.30 7.31 -7.74
C LYS A 81 -7.17 6.08 -7.48
N LEU A 82 -7.10 5.51 -6.28
CA LEU A 82 -7.87 4.32 -5.91
C LEU A 82 -9.39 4.60 -5.94
N LEU A 83 -9.82 5.77 -5.47
CA LEU A 83 -11.22 6.17 -5.51
C LEU A 83 -11.72 6.42 -6.95
N GLY A 84 -10.84 6.79 -7.88
CA GLY A 84 -11.17 7.06 -9.28
C GLY A 84 -11.29 5.84 -10.21
N TYR A 85 -10.96 4.63 -9.75
CA TYR A 85 -11.33 3.37 -10.43
C TYR A 85 -12.83 3.11 -10.35
#